data_AF-A0A917YDG3-F1
#
_entry.id   AF-A0A917YDG3-F1
#
_cell.length_a   1.000
_cell.length_b   1.000
_cell.length_c   1.000
_cell.angle_alpha   90.00
_cell.angle_beta   90.00
_cell.angle_gamma   90.00
#
_symmetry.space_group_name_H-M   'P 1'
#
loop_
_entity.id
_entity.type
_entity.pdbx_description
1 polymer ?
#
loop_
_entity_poly.entity_id
_entity_poly.type
_entity_poly.pdbx_seq_one_letter_code
_entity_poly.pdbx_strand_id
1 'polypeptide(L)'
;MNDDELLARLRAADPALTPRAPLPDINRLVEAALNTDITPPSEKTAAGITTRPAKAVAVRRRRRLLTLAAAAGLLMLGGGIAGGIMANGDSGHSSASGPLTLTAASGTAHAKCMAPIPDRLRRYPTLFEGTVTSVKGSSAFFRVDHWLRGGDSDTVRLNSDTNEPESLTFLVGEHYIVAATKDGTVPQCGANMASDETRSKFRQAYGK
;
A
#
# COMPACT_ATOMS: atom_id res chain seq x y z
N MET A 1 -30.06 -2.34 38.50
CA MET A 1 -30.15 -1.27 37.50
C MET A 1 -31.00 -1.80 36.37
N ASN A 2 -32.16 -1.19 36.13
CA ASN A 2 -33.09 -1.60 35.07
C ASN A 2 -32.88 -0.71 33.82
N ASP A 3 -33.44 -1.13 32.70
CA ASP A 3 -33.26 -0.42 31.42
C ASP A 3 -33.80 1.01 31.46
N ASP A 4 -34.86 1.26 32.25
CA ASP A 4 -35.44 2.59 32.43
C ASP A 4 -34.50 3.55 33.17
N GLU A 5 -33.79 3.07 34.19
CA GLU A 5 -32.78 3.83 34.93
C GLU A 5 -31.57 4.14 34.05
N LEU A 6 -31.17 3.19 33.20
CA LEU A 6 -30.09 3.40 32.23
C LEU A 6 -30.49 4.44 31.17
N LEU A 7 -31.71 4.35 30.64
CA LEU A 7 -32.25 5.28 29.66
C LEU A 7 -32.40 6.70 30.24
N ALA A 8 -32.82 6.81 31.49
CA ALA A 8 -32.92 8.10 32.19
C ALA A 8 -31.54 8.74 32.38
N ARG A 9 -30.52 7.97 32.73
CA ARG A 9 -29.14 8.47 32.85
C ARG A 9 -28.55 8.88 31.50
N LEU A 10 -28.80 8.12 30.44
CA LEU A 10 -28.37 8.45 29.08
C LEU A 10 -29.01 9.75 28.59
N ARG A 11 -30.32 9.93 28.81
CA ARG A 11 -31.03 11.18 28.47
C ARG A 11 -30.56 12.37 29.29
N ALA A 12 -30.28 12.18 30.58
CA ALA A 12 -29.78 13.25 31.44
C ALA A 12 -28.37 13.71 31.06
N ALA A 13 -27.57 12.84 30.43
CA ALA A 13 -26.24 13.14 29.94
C ALA A 13 -26.21 13.61 28.47
N ASP A 14 -27.34 13.66 27.77
CA ASP A 14 -27.41 14.07 26.37
C ASP A 14 -27.30 15.61 26.23
N PRO A 15 -26.18 16.13 25.70
CA PRO A 15 -26.00 17.57 25.52
C PRO A 15 -26.96 18.16 24.47
N ALA A 16 -27.52 17.35 23.56
CA ALA A 16 -28.45 17.80 22.53
C ALA A 16 -29.83 18.17 23.09
N LEU A 17 -30.18 17.68 24.28
CA LEU A 17 -31.42 18.01 24.97
C LEU A 17 -31.34 19.31 25.79
N THR A 18 -30.18 19.97 25.83
CA THR A 18 -30.05 21.27 26.50
C THR A 18 -30.39 22.40 25.52
N PRO A 19 -31.53 23.10 25.68
CA PRO A 19 -31.94 24.17 24.75
C PRO A 19 -31.11 25.45 24.89
N ARG A 20 -29.94 25.39 25.54
CA ARG A 20 -29.05 26.51 25.85
C ARG A 20 -27.61 26.31 25.37
N ALA A 21 -27.34 25.29 24.56
CA ALA A 21 -26.04 25.19 23.90
C ALA A 21 -25.88 26.40 22.95
N PRO A 22 -24.86 27.25 23.14
CA PRO A 22 -24.57 28.31 22.18
C PRO A 22 -24.34 27.68 20.80
N LEU A 23 -24.85 28.31 19.75
CA LEU A 23 -24.58 27.87 18.39
C LEU A 23 -23.06 27.82 18.18
N PRO A 24 -22.52 26.71 17.64
CA PRO A 24 -21.10 26.61 17.39
C PRO A 24 -20.69 27.70 16.38
N ASP A 25 -19.58 28.37 16.67
CA ASP A 25 -18.98 29.29 15.71
C ASP A 25 -18.31 28.45 14.60
N ILE A 26 -19.04 28.30 13.51
CA ILE A 26 -18.62 27.49 12.36
C ILE A 26 -17.31 28.02 11.77
N ASN A 27 -17.11 29.34 11.73
CA ASN A 27 -15.90 29.92 11.16
C ASN A 27 -14.68 29.57 12.01
N ARG A 28 -14.80 29.69 13.34
CA ARG A 28 -13.74 29.30 14.26
C ARG A 28 -13.43 27.79 14.19
N LEU A 29 -14.44 26.95 14.00
CA LEU A 29 -14.25 25.49 13.86
C LEU A 29 -13.56 25.13 12.55
N VAL A 30 -13.92 25.80 11.44
CA VAL A 30 -13.27 25.62 10.14
C VAL A 30 -11.82 26.09 10.19
N GLU A 31 -11.55 27.25 10.79
CA GLU A 31 -10.18 27.73 11.00
C GLU A 31 -9.37 26.81 11.91
N ALA A 32 -9.95 26.30 12.98
CA ALA A 32 -9.29 25.34 13.86
C ALA A 32 -8.95 24.03 13.12
N ALA A 33 -9.85 23.52 12.27
CA ALA A 33 -9.58 22.33 11.47
C ALA A 33 -8.46 22.56 10.43
N LEU A 34 -8.42 23.75 9.83
CA LEU A 34 -7.40 24.12 8.84
C LEU A 34 -6.03 24.41 9.48
N ASN A 35 -6.01 24.94 10.71
CA ASN A 35 -4.79 25.29 11.43
C ASN A 35 -4.35 24.21 12.44
N THR A 36 -5.06 23.08 12.52
CA THR A 36 -4.60 21.94 13.32
C THR A 36 -3.52 21.22 12.54
N ASP A 37 -2.26 21.49 12.88
CA ASP A 37 -1.14 20.64 12.49
C ASP A 37 -1.41 19.22 12.99
N ILE A 38 -1.49 18.26 12.07
CA ILE A 38 -1.58 16.83 12.37
C ILE A 38 -0.20 16.37 12.84
N THR A 39 0.22 16.81 14.03
CA THR A 39 1.33 16.17 14.74
C THR A 39 0.69 15.20 15.74
N PRO A 40 0.84 13.88 15.56
CA PRO A 40 0.33 12.92 16.54
C PRO A 40 0.98 13.23 17.90
N PRO A 41 0.21 13.32 18.99
CA PRO A 41 0.78 13.56 20.31
C PRO A 41 1.64 12.35 20.68
N SER A 42 2.94 12.59 20.79
CA SER A 42 3.88 11.69 21.43
C SER A 42 3.46 11.54 22.89
N GLU A 43 3.07 10.32 23.28
CA GLU A 43 2.82 9.94 24.66
C GLU A 43 4.02 10.30 25.53
N LYS A 44 3.90 11.33 26.37
CA LYS A 44 4.69 11.44 27.61
C LYS A 44 3.87 11.98 28.77
N THR A 45 3.56 11.03 29.63
CA THR A 45 3.31 11.12 31.07
C THR A 45 4.02 12.28 31.79
N ALA A 46 3.21 13.01 32.55
CA ALA A 46 3.44 13.71 33.82
C ALA A 46 4.86 14.16 34.22
N ALA A 47 5.02 15.46 34.49
CA ALA A 47 5.44 16.01 35.79
C ALA A 47 5.42 17.55 35.71
N GLY A 48 5.04 18.20 36.80
CA GLY A 48 4.76 19.64 36.85
C GLY A 48 5.99 20.57 36.85
N ILE A 49 5.74 21.76 37.42
CA ILE A 49 6.64 22.82 37.89
C ILE A 49 6.40 24.18 37.20
N THR A 50 5.81 25.06 37.99
CA THR A 50 6.02 26.50 38.20
C THR A 50 7.06 27.30 37.37
N THR A 51 6.64 28.54 37.06
CA THR A 51 7.40 29.83 36.95
C THR A 51 8.22 30.22 35.70
N ARG A 52 7.72 31.31 35.08
CA ARG A 52 8.39 32.54 34.58
C ARG A 52 9.10 32.53 33.20
N PRO A 53 8.87 33.57 32.34
CA PRO A 53 9.50 33.70 31.04
C PRO A 53 10.81 34.51 31.12
N ALA A 54 11.75 34.22 30.21
CA ALA A 54 12.92 35.07 29.98
C ALA A 54 13.18 35.29 28.48
N LYS A 55 13.39 36.58 28.19
CA LYS A 55 13.72 37.29 26.95
C LYS A 55 14.76 36.64 26.02
N ALA A 56 14.58 36.99 24.74
CA ALA A 56 15.42 36.75 23.58
C ALA A 56 16.90 37.17 23.71
N VAL A 57 17.78 36.49 22.97
CA VAL A 57 19.00 37.08 22.39
C VAL A 57 19.23 36.49 21.00
N ALA A 58 19.21 37.37 19.99
CA ALA A 58 19.69 37.11 18.64
C ALA A 58 21.22 37.06 18.63
N VAL A 59 21.82 36.08 17.96
CA VAL A 59 23.26 36.10 17.61
C VAL A 59 23.44 35.80 16.13
N ARG A 60 23.93 36.81 15.43
CA ARG A 60 24.37 36.82 14.03
C ARG A 60 25.86 36.43 13.97
N ARG A 61 26.24 35.42 13.19
CA ARG A 61 27.65 35.20 12.78
C ARG A 61 27.71 34.44 11.44
N ARG A 62 27.71 35.16 10.32
CA ARG A 62 28.88 35.47 9.45
C ARG A 62 29.71 34.26 8.99
N ARG A 63 29.52 33.97 7.69
CA ARG A 63 30.51 33.65 6.63
C ARG A 63 31.40 32.42 6.80
N ARG A 64 31.35 31.54 5.79
CA ARG A 64 32.47 31.33 4.86
C ARG A 64 31.96 30.83 3.50
N LEU A 65 32.30 31.60 2.47
CA LEU A 65 32.28 31.26 1.06
C LEU A 65 33.40 30.26 0.79
N LEU A 66 33.14 29.22 -0.01
CA LEU A 66 34.11 28.64 -0.94
C LEU A 66 33.37 28.14 -2.19
N THR A 67 33.96 28.49 -3.32
CA THR A 67 33.46 28.49 -4.69
C THR A 67 34.10 27.37 -5.53
N LEU A 68 33.35 26.89 -6.53
CA LEU A 68 33.71 26.36 -7.85
C LEU A 68 34.73 25.20 -8.01
N ALA A 69 34.34 24.19 -8.80
CA ALA A 69 35.07 23.78 -10.02
C ALA A 69 34.19 22.88 -10.92
N ALA A 70 34.18 23.18 -12.22
CA ALA A 70 33.56 22.41 -13.30
C ALA A 70 34.66 21.70 -14.12
N ALA A 71 34.37 20.51 -14.66
CA ALA A 71 35.00 20.00 -15.88
C ALA A 71 34.22 18.80 -16.45
N ALA A 72 34.02 18.83 -17.76
CA ALA A 72 33.27 17.88 -18.59
C ALA A 72 34.09 16.65 -19.03
N GLY A 73 33.41 15.62 -19.55
CA GLY A 73 34.06 14.46 -20.20
C GLY A 73 33.11 13.41 -20.80
N LEU A 74 32.68 13.64 -22.03
CA LEU A 74 32.28 12.77 -23.17
C LEU A 74 31.78 11.30 -23.01
N LEU A 75 30.59 11.07 -23.62
CA LEU A 75 30.21 10.10 -24.68
C LEU A 75 30.83 8.67 -24.70
N MET A 76 29.97 7.63 -24.68
CA MET A 76 29.67 6.72 -25.83
C MET A 76 28.88 5.46 -25.42
N LEU A 77 28.16 4.89 -26.41
CA LEU A 77 27.42 3.60 -26.49
C LEU A 77 25.96 3.69 -25.98
N GLY A 78 24.91 3.73 -26.80
CA GLY A 78 24.74 3.22 -28.17
C GLY A 78 24.42 1.72 -28.13
N GLY A 79 23.14 1.35 -28.24
CA GLY A 79 22.72 -0.05 -28.33
C GLY A 79 21.22 -0.25 -28.16
N GLY A 80 20.44 0.01 -29.22
CA GLY A 80 19.11 -0.55 -29.36
C GLY A 80 19.19 -2.03 -29.72
N ILE A 81 18.26 -2.85 -29.20
CA ILE A 81 18.08 -4.22 -29.67
C ILE A 81 16.63 -4.37 -30.14
N ALA A 82 16.46 -4.14 -31.43
CA ALA A 82 15.47 -4.80 -32.25
C ALA A 82 16.19 -5.92 -33.01
N GLY A 83 15.63 -7.13 -32.98
CA GLY A 83 16.13 -8.32 -33.68
C GLY A 83 15.71 -9.56 -32.88
N GLY A 84 14.93 -10.49 -33.39
CA GLY A 84 14.95 -11.02 -34.76
C GLY A 84 15.47 -12.45 -34.68
N ILE A 85 14.59 -13.40 -35.01
CA ILE A 85 14.75 -14.85 -34.93
C ILE A 85 16.05 -15.34 -35.58
N MET A 86 16.84 -16.16 -34.87
CA MET A 86 17.68 -17.21 -35.46
C MET A 86 17.66 -18.46 -34.59
N ALA A 87 17.34 -19.58 -35.22
CA ALA A 87 17.31 -20.91 -34.62
C ALA A 87 18.67 -21.61 -34.80
N ASN A 88 18.99 -22.48 -33.82
CA ASN A 88 19.53 -23.85 -33.94
C ASN A 88 20.81 -24.11 -33.11
N GLY A 89 20.72 -25.05 -32.16
CA GLY A 89 21.86 -25.66 -31.47
C GLY A 89 21.55 -26.19 -30.05
N ASP A 90 21.40 -27.50 -29.93
CA ASP A 90 21.02 -28.28 -28.74
C ASP A 90 21.89 -28.05 -27.48
N SER A 91 21.25 -27.74 -26.36
CA SER A 91 21.22 -28.53 -25.10
C SER A 91 20.69 -27.69 -23.93
N GLY A 92 19.51 -28.04 -23.43
CA GLY A 92 18.98 -27.51 -22.15
C GLY A 92 18.21 -26.19 -22.23
N HIS A 93 17.35 -26.01 -23.24
CA HIS A 93 16.37 -24.92 -23.20
C HIS A 93 15.26 -25.29 -22.23
N SER A 94 15.30 -24.75 -21.00
CA SER A 94 14.07 -24.47 -20.28
C SER A 94 13.21 -23.63 -21.22
N SER A 95 12.20 -24.24 -21.84
CA SER A 95 11.19 -23.51 -22.59
C SER A 95 10.74 -22.38 -21.70
N ALA A 96 11.06 -21.14 -22.08
CA ALA A 96 10.53 -19.96 -21.42
C ALA A 96 9.02 -19.97 -21.70
N SER A 97 8.30 -20.74 -20.88
CA SER A 97 6.84 -20.73 -20.83
C SER A 97 6.46 -19.27 -20.59
N GLY A 98 5.65 -18.72 -21.49
CA GLY A 98 5.26 -17.32 -21.41
C GLY A 98 4.62 -16.98 -20.05
N PRO A 99 4.40 -15.68 -19.76
CA PRO A 99 3.82 -15.28 -18.48
C PRO A 99 2.49 -15.99 -18.22
N LEU A 100 2.30 -16.50 -17.00
CA LEU A 100 0.99 -16.98 -16.58
C LEU A 100 0.01 -15.79 -16.62
N THR A 101 -1.07 -15.93 -17.38
CA THR A 101 -2.07 -14.88 -17.51
C THR A 101 -3.19 -15.10 -16.52
N LEU A 102 -3.48 -14.08 -15.71
CA LEU A 102 -4.57 -14.01 -14.75
C LEU A 102 -5.46 -12.81 -15.08
N THR A 103 -6.71 -12.87 -14.62
CA THR A 103 -7.70 -11.81 -14.84
C THR A 103 -8.32 -11.40 -13.51
N ALA A 104 -8.34 -10.12 -13.19
CA ALA A 104 -9.07 -9.61 -12.04
C ALA A 104 -10.57 -9.73 -12.29
N ALA A 105 -11.30 -10.20 -11.28
CA ALA A 105 -12.75 -10.21 -11.32
C ALA A 105 -13.27 -8.77 -11.44
N SER A 106 -14.20 -8.54 -12.38
CA SER A 106 -14.97 -7.31 -12.46
C SER A 106 -16.22 -7.39 -11.57
N GLY A 107 -16.62 -6.27 -11.00
CA GLY A 107 -17.84 -6.14 -10.21
C GLY A 107 -17.66 -5.32 -8.94
N THR A 108 -18.78 -4.81 -8.44
CA THR A 108 -18.82 -3.94 -7.26
C THR A 108 -18.94 -4.79 -6.00
N ALA A 109 -17.85 -5.39 -5.52
CA ALA A 109 -17.89 -5.92 -4.16
C ALA A 109 -17.84 -4.74 -3.18
N HIS A 110 -19.01 -4.33 -2.69
CA HIS A 110 -19.16 -3.25 -1.71
C HIS A 110 -18.59 -3.59 -0.31
N ALA A 111 -17.75 -4.63 -0.20
CA ALA A 111 -17.15 -5.06 1.04
C ALA A 111 -15.69 -4.58 1.10
N LYS A 112 -15.31 -3.98 2.24
CA LYS A 112 -13.92 -3.62 2.50
C LYS A 112 -13.06 -4.90 2.53
N CYS A 113 -11.95 -4.89 1.82
CA CYS A 113 -10.99 -5.99 1.87
C CYS A 113 -10.41 -6.12 3.28
N MET A 114 -10.40 -7.34 3.79
CA MET A 114 -9.68 -7.69 5.01
C MET A 114 -8.22 -8.01 4.66
N ALA A 115 -7.33 -7.82 5.64
CA ALA A 115 -5.93 -8.21 5.50
C ALA A 115 -5.79 -9.70 5.10
N PRO A 116 -4.80 -10.03 4.25
CA PRO A 116 -4.56 -11.40 3.83
C PRO A 116 -4.09 -12.24 5.02
N ILE A 117 -4.75 -13.38 5.24
CA ILE A 117 -4.34 -14.37 6.26
C ILE A 117 -4.13 -15.74 5.58
N PRO A 118 -3.04 -16.47 5.92
CA PRO A 118 -2.67 -17.69 5.21
C PRO A 118 -3.81 -18.70 5.07
N ASP A 119 -4.52 -18.98 6.17
CA ASP A 119 -5.55 -20.02 6.21
C ASP A 119 -6.76 -19.72 5.31
N ARG A 120 -7.12 -18.44 5.11
CA ARG A 120 -8.21 -18.10 4.18
C ARG A 120 -7.78 -18.13 2.72
N LEU A 121 -6.51 -17.90 2.45
CA LEU A 121 -5.96 -18.00 1.09
C LEU A 121 -5.60 -19.44 0.71
N ARG A 122 -5.48 -20.37 1.67
CA ARG A 122 -5.27 -21.81 1.41
C ARG A 122 -6.36 -22.46 0.57
N ARG A 123 -7.52 -21.83 0.40
CA ARG A 123 -8.59 -22.39 -0.45
C ARG A 123 -8.35 -22.16 -1.94
N TYR A 124 -7.50 -21.20 -2.30
CA TYR A 124 -7.20 -20.91 -3.71
C TYR A 124 -6.19 -21.93 -4.25
N PRO A 125 -6.39 -22.45 -5.47
CA PRO A 125 -5.45 -23.38 -6.10
C PRO A 125 -4.15 -22.72 -6.52
N THR A 126 -4.19 -21.43 -6.86
CA THR A 126 -3.04 -20.63 -7.29
C THR A 126 -2.81 -19.52 -6.27
N LEU A 127 -1.60 -19.47 -5.71
CA LEU A 127 -1.20 -18.47 -4.73
C LEU A 127 0.31 -18.20 -4.85
N PHE A 128 0.69 -16.93 -5.01
CA PHE A 128 2.10 -16.54 -5.07
C PHE A 128 2.38 -15.22 -4.36
N GLU A 129 3.63 -15.08 -3.94
CA GLU A 129 4.28 -13.80 -3.64
C GLU A 129 5.00 -13.31 -4.87
N GLY A 130 4.81 -12.04 -5.25
CA GLY A 130 5.48 -11.48 -6.41
C GLY A 130 5.71 -9.97 -6.29
N THR A 131 6.67 -9.50 -7.08
CA THR A 131 7.05 -8.09 -7.19
C THR A 131 6.52 -7.52 -8.50
N VAL A 132 5.86 -6.37 -8.47
CA VAL A 132 5.39 -5.70 -9.70
C VAL A 132 6.60 -5.13 -10.45
N THR A 133 6.80 -5.55 -11.69
CA THR A 133 7.91 -5.08 -12.54
C THR A 133 7.49 -3.99 -13.51
N SER A 134 6.23 -3.99 -13.95
CA SER A 134 5.67 -2.91 -14.78
C SER A 134 4.15 -2.92 -14.75
N VAL A 135 3.55 -1.77 -15.07
CA VAL A 135 2.12 -1.63 -15.34
C VAL A 135 1.97 -0.99 -16.72
N LYS A 136 1.19 -1.61 -17.60
CA LYS A 136 0.96 -1.15 -18.98
C LYS A 136 -0.52 -1.21 -19.30
N GLY A 137 -1.14 -0.04 -19.50
CA GLY A 137 -2.58 0.05 -19.70
C GLY A 137 -3.32 -0.60 -18.53
N SER A 138 -4.13 -1.62 -18.83
CA SER A 138 -4.91 -2.35 -17.86
C SER A 138 -4.22 -3.62 -17.30
N SER A 139 -2.93 -3.82 -17.59
CA SER A 139 -2.18 -5.01 -17.19
C SER A 139 -1.05 -4.68 -16.22
N ALA A 140 -0.98 -5.39 -15.10
CA ALA A 140 0.18 -5.42 -14.21
C ALA A 140 1.02 -6.67 -14.47
N PHE A 141 2.34 -6.52 -14.47
CA PHE A 141 3.30 -7.60 -14.67
C PHE A 141 4.07 -7.84 -13.38
N PHE A 142 4.15 -9.11 -12.97
CA PHE A 142 4.83 -9.54 -11.77
C PHE A 142 6.00 -10.45 -12.13
N ARG A 143 7.11 -10.30 -11.41
CA ARG A 143 8.09 -11.37 -11.21
C ARG A 143 7.63 -12.16 -10.01
N VAL A 144 7.51 -13.47 -10.15
CA VAL A 144 7.15 -14.36 -9.03
C VAL A 144 8.38 -14.50 -8.14
N ASP A 145 8.22 -14.21 -6.85
CA ASP A 145 9.25 -14.43 -5.84
C ASP A 145 9.13 -15.85 -5.27
N HIS A 146 7.90 -16.26 -4.90
CA HIS A 146 7.62 -17.59 -4.40
C HIS A 146 6.22 -18.07 -4.79
N TRP A 147 6.15 -19.29 -5.32
CA TRP A 147 4.91 -20.05 -5.40
C TRP A 147 4.58 -20.63 -4.03
N LEU A 148 3.57 -20.06 -3.38
CA LEU A 148 3.02 -20.58 -2.12
C LEU A 148 2.10 -21.77 -2.40
N ARG A 149 1.39 -21.74 -3.53
CA ARG A 149 0.58 -22.85 -4.00
C ARG A 149 0.38 -22.83 -5.51
N GLY A 150 0.50 -24.00 -6.13
CA GLY A 150 0.34 -24.15 -7.57
C GLY A 150 1.40 -23.37 -8.35
N GLY A 151 1.26 -23.36 -9.68
CA GLY A 151 2.10 -22.59 -10.60
C GLY A 151 3.56 -23.04 -10.70
N ASP A 152 4.17 -22.71 -11.83
CA ASP A 152 5.57 -23.00 -12.16
C ASP A 152 6.21 -21.91 -13.05
N SER A 153 5.49 -20.81 -13.31
CA SER A 153 5.98 -19.70 -14.13
C SER A 153 6.73 -18.67 -13.29
N ASP A 154 7.80 -18.10 -13.84
CA ASP A 154 8.58 -17.04 -13.20
C ASP A 154 7.92 -15.66 -13.33
N THR A 155 6.93 -15.53 -14.22
CA THR A 155 6.26 -14.25 -14.49
C THR A 155 4.75 -14.42 -14.57
N VAL A 156 4.04 -13.40 -14.09
CA VAL A 156 2.57 -13.36 -14.11
C VAL A 156 2.14 -12.04 -14.74
N ARG A 157 1.18 -12.11 -15.66
CA ARG A 157 0.45 -10.96 -16.17
C ARG A 157 -0.95 -10.97 -15.55
N LEU A 158 -1.30 -9.93 -14.81
CA LEU A 158 -2.64 -9.73 -14.28
C LEU A 158 -3.35 -8.65 -15.11
N ASN A 159 -4.42 -9.04 -15.80
CA ASN A 159 -5.28 -8.11 -16.52
C ASN A 159 -6.40 -7.64 -15.60
N SER A 160 -6.60 -6.33 -15.51
CA SER A 160 -7.76 -5.70 -14.87
C SER A 160 -8.63 -5.06 -15.94
N ASP A 161 -9.92 -4.86 -15.65
CA ASP A 161 -10.74 -3.93 -16.43
C ASP A 161 -10.54 -2.52 -15.88
N THR A 162 -10.02 -1.59 -16.70
CA THR A 162 -9.78 -0.20 -16.31
C THR A 162 -11.05 0.66 -16.33
N ASN A 163 -12.17 0.13 -16.84
CA ASN A 163 -13.44 0.85 -16.86
C ASN A 163 -14.17 0.81 -15.51
N GLU A 164 -13.67 0.00 -14.57
CA GLU A 164 -14.22 -0.11 -13.22
C GLU A 164 -13.47 0.82 -12.24
N PRO A 165 -14.18 1.68 -11.49
CA PRO A 165 -13.56 2.64 -10.56
C PRO A 165 -12.85 1.96 -9.38
N GLU A 166 -13.19 0.69 -9.08
CA GLU A 166 -12.59 -0.11 -8.01
C GLU A 166 -11.48 -1.05 -8.49
N SER A 167 -10.88 -0.75 -9.66
CA SER A 167 -9.82 -1.58 -10.23
C SER A 167 -8.59 -1.66 -9.31
N LEU A 168 -8.01 -2.86 -9.22
CA LEU A 168 -6.78 -3.12 -8.47
C LEU A 168 -5.64 -2.24 -9.01
N THR A 169 -5.13 -1.36 -8.16
CA THR A 169 -4.00 -0.48 -8.49
C THR A 169 -2.70 -1.08 -7.97
N PHE A 170 -1.70 -1.16 -8.83
CA PHE A 170 -0.39 -1.76 -8.53
C PHE A 170 0.72 -0.73 -8.62
N LEU A 171 1.64 -0.76 -7.66
CA LEU A 171 2.81 0.08 -7.62
C LEU A 171 4.04 -0.71 -8.06
N VAL A 172 4.80 -0.18 -9.02
CA VAL A 172 6.02 -0.82 -9.52
C VAL A 172 7.08 -0.87 -8.41
N GLY A 173 7.71 -2.03 -8.24
CA GLY A 173 8.69 -2.28 -7.18
C GLY A 173 8.11 -2.83 -5.89
N GLU A 174 6.78 -2.75 -5.70
CA GLU A 174 6.11 -3.24 -4.49
C GLU A 174 5.81 -4.74 -4.56
N HIS A 175 5.68 -5.35 -3.38
CA HIS A 175 5.41 -6.77 -3.21
C HIS A 175 3.94 -7.05 -2.92
N TYR A 176 3.40 -8.11 -3.52
CA TYR A 176 2.02 -8.51 -3.38
C TYR A 176 1.89 -10.01 -3.13
N ILE A 177 0.84 -10.38 -2.38
CA ILE A 177 0.33 -11.74 -2.32
C ILE A 177 -0.91 -11.79 -3.22
N VAL A 178 -0.88 -12.70 -4.20
CA VAL A 178 -1.93 -12.83 -5.22
C VAL A 178 -2.49 -14.24 -5.20
N ALA A 179 -3.80 -14.35 -4.97
CA ALA A 179 -4.56 -15.58 -4.96
C ALA A 179 -5.52 -15.61 -6.15
N ALA A 180 -5.57 -16.73 -6.87
CA ALA A 180 -6.46 -16.92 -8.01
C ALA A 180 -7.22 -18.25 -7.92
N THR A 181 -8.43 -18.26 -8.48
CA THR A 181 -9.25 -19.45 -8.67
C THR A 181 -8.67 -20.35 -9.77
N LYS A 182 -9.25 -21.54 -9.95
CA LYS A 182 -8.73 -22.56 -10.88
C LYS A 182 -8.74 -22.09 -12.33
N ASP A 183 -9.67 -21.22 -12.67
CA ASP A 183 -9.85 -20.57 -13.97
C ASP A 183 -8.94 -19.35 -14.19
N GLY A 184 -8.07 -19.01 -13.22
CA GLY A 184 -7.15 -17.88 -13.34
C GLY A 184 -7.76 -16.53 -12.96
N THR A 185 -8.94 -16.53 -12.32
CA THR A 185 -9.59 -15.30 -11.86
C THR A 185 -9.06 -14.88 -10.49
N VAL A 186 -8.59 -13.64 -10.37
CA VAL A 186 -8.18 -13.00 -9.11
C VAL A 186 -9.39 -12.24 -8.56
N PRO A 187 -9.99 -12.64 -7.43
CA PRO A 187 -11.10 -11.89 -6.85
C PRO A 187 -10.63 -10.50 -6.38
N GLN A 188 -11.56 -9.57 -6.15
CA GLN A 188 -11.25 -8.18 -5.80
C GLN A 188 -10.31 -8.04 -4.58
N CYS A 189 -10.45 -8.89 -3.57
CA CYS A 189 -9.53 -8.92 -2.41
C CYS A 189 -8.44 -10.01 -2.51
N GLY A 190 -8.24 -10.57 -3.70
CA GLY A 190 -7.31 -11.65 -3.99
C GLY A 190 -5.88 -11.18 -4.20
N ALA A 191 -5.66 -9.89 -4.49
CA ALA A 191 -4.33 -9.29 -4.63
C ALA A 191 -4.15 -8.21 -3.56
N ASN A 192 -3.16 -8.40 -2.67
CA ASN A 192 -2.93 -7.50 -1.54
C ASN A 192 -1.44 -7.14 -1.48
N MET A 193 -1.15 -5.85 -1.32
CA MET A 193 0.22 -5.41 -1.03
C MET A 193 0.67 -6.01 0.29
N ALA A 194 1.89 -6.53 0.34
CA ALA A 194 2.38 -7.33 1.45
C ALA A 194 3.71 -6.81 1.96
N SER A 195 3.74 -6.41 3.22
CA SER A 195 4.98 -6.11 3.94
C SER A 195 5.85 -7.36 4.08
N ASP A 196 7.14 -7.17 4.36
CA ASP A 196 8.06 -8.27 4.60
C ASP A 196 7.64 -9.18 5.75
N GLU A 197 7.05 -8.62 6.81
CA GLU A 197 6.47 -9.39 7.91
C GLU A 197 5.32 -10.28 7.42
N THR A 198 4.41 -9.74 6.59
CA THR A 198 3.28 -10.49 6.04
C THR A 198 3.78 -11.64 5.16
N ARG A 199 4.71 -11.34 4.25
CA ARG A 199 5.33 -12.33 3.37
C ARG A 199 6.04 -13.43 4.16
N SER A 200 6.80 -13.08 5.19
CA SER A 200 7.45 -14.05 6.07
C SER A 200 6.44 -15.01 6.73
N LYS A 201 5.33 -14.48 7.25
CA LYS A 201 4.24 -15.31 7.82
C LYS A 201 3.62 -16.26 6.78
N PHE A 202 3.44 -15.79 5.54
CA PHE A 202 2.93 -16.64 4.47
C PHE A 202 3.93 -17.74 4.09
N ARG A 203 5.20 -17.42 3.84
CA ARG A 203 6.22 -18.44 3.57
C ARG A 203 6.30 -19.49 4.68
N GLN A 204 6.33 -19.07 5.94
CA GLN A 204 6.30 -19.99 7.09
C GLN A 204 5.08 -20.92 7.07
N ALA A 205 3.88 -20.37 6.82
CA ALA A 205 2.64 -21.14 6.80
C ALA A 205 2.55 -22.16 5.66
N TYR A 206 3.31 -21.95 4.58
CA TYR A 206 3.34 -22.83 3.41
C TYR A 206 4.65 -23.64 3.27
N GLY A 207 5.58 -23.50 4.22
CA GLY A 207 6.87 -24.22 4.22
C GLY A 207 7.80 -23.81 3.07
N LYS A 208 7.87 -22.50 2.78
CA LYS A 208 8.69 -21.91 1.73
C LYS A 208 9.84 -21.09 2.29
#